data_AF-A0A947HPY3-F1
#
_entry.id   AF-A0A947HPY3-F1
#
_cell.length_a   1.000
_cell.length_b   1.000
_cell.length_c   1.000
_cell.angle_alpha   90.00
_cell.angle_beta   90.00
_cell.angle_gamma   90.00
#
_symmetry.space_group_name_H-M   'P 1'
#
loop_
_entity.id
_entity.type
_entity.pdbx_description
1 polymer ?
#
loop_
_entity_poly.entity_id
_entity_poly.type
_entity_poly.pdbx_seq_one_letter_code
_entity_poly.pdbx_strand_id
1 'polypeptide(L)'
;MRLLALCLLTASVAIAKPPAPTPCSDSRDAAIFVLPRSPDVRRPVRLVFAAEAAPARGTRFAITGPSGEVPAGDLLRLGGPPFGLVATTSTLPAGRYELRVVSPTGELACERFEVRRKSGAATRRRVGEDPVWEVRNRWGQEFENLYSLFVEALFEAPVEAEPIWRPLHVVLRESSRNLLFDYLNMGEDGAGKNALHLEPDCADFPVVLRGYFAWKFGLPFAYRQCSRGVSGRAPTCSDDVGSQLRFAEKPTRVRAFEKFIRWRAAGSTHSASGRAALDADDTDLYPVELTRRSLRPGTVYADPYGHVLVIQRWIPQRSTNGTDAAGGPDIPGILFAVDAQPDGTVGRRRFWEGSFLFPRDGDVDGAGFKRHRPVRIRRRPAQSLADAEARLADAGEAPVEVLKWEIRPYTNVQIRGAADWGDFSTEQGKLAHQTFYDRMDALINPVPMRPEIALKAVMDALTEEVRRRVQSVGNAEEWHASNRGRFIPMPEAAKIFQTVGPWEDYATPSRDMRLLIAIDTVLAFPGRIVRSPERFRLAPGETPESVKARIEKALLADARARKFDYTRSDGSTFTLTVGDVLDRKRAFEMTYNPNDCVELRWGAPEGSSELAPCKRRAPTAQVRLMESYRSWFA
;
A
#
# COMPACT_ATOMS: atom_id res chain seq x y z
N MET A 1 20.36 6.84 97.44
CA MET A 1 19.38 7.94 97.54
C MET A 1 19.43 8.74 96.24
N ARG A 2 18.30 8.77 95.49
CA ARG A 2 18.01 9.45 94.20
C ARG A 2 18.81 9.00 92.95
N LEU A 3 18.23 8.05 92.20
CA LEU A 3 18.57 7.74 90.80
C LEU A 3 18.01 8.81 89.85
N LEU A 4 18.84 9.31 88.94
CA LEU A 4 18.44 10.12 87.78
C LEU A 4 17.68 9.27 86.76
N ALA A 5 16.51 9.73 86.33
CA ALA A 5 15.80 9.19 85.17
C ALA A 5 16.30 9.86 83.88
N LEU A 6 16.82 9.06 82.95
CA LEU A 6 17.28 9.47 81.63
C LEU A 6 16.12 9.28 80.63
N CYS A 7 15.50 10.36 80.16
CA CYS A 7 14.51 10.31 79.08
C CYS A 7 15.23 10.25 77.72
N LEU A 8 15.22 9.07 77.08
CA LEU A 8 15.58 8.90 75.67
C LEU A 8 14.38 9.29 74.79
N LEU A 9 14.47 10.42 74.09
CA LEU A 9 13.58 10.76 72.97
C LEU A 9 14.04 9.98 71.73
N THR A 10 13.25 8.99 71.33
CA THR A 10 13.39 8.34 70.02
C THR A 10 12.70 9.19 68.95
N ALA A 11 13.48 9.86 68.09
CA ALA A 11 12.96 10.50 66.89
C ALA A 11 12.61 9.43 65.84
N SER A 12 11.32 9.13 65.66
CA SER A 12 10.85 8.31 64.54
C SER A 12 10.95 9.12 63.25
N VAL A 13 11.94 8.81 62.42
CA VAL A 13 11.99 9.27 61.03
C VAL A 13 10.86 8.57 60.28
N ALA A 14 9.79 9.31 59.98
CA ALA A 14 8.75 8.84 59.08
C ALA A 14 9.35 8.72 57.67
N ILE A 15 9.63 7.48 57.25
CA ILE A 15 9.98 7.18 55.86
C ILE A 15 8.75 7.52 55.03
N ALA A 16 8.80 8.64 54.30
CA ALA A 16 7.77 9.02 53.35
C ALA A 16 7.60 7.86 52.37
N LYS A 17 6.38 7.30 52.32
CA LYS A 17 5.98 6.28 51.35
C LYS A 17 6.31 6.85 49.96
N PRO A 18 7.05 6.13 49.10
CA PRO A 18 7.36 6.64 47.78
C PRO A 18 6.05 7.04 47.08
N PRO A 19 6.04 8.16 46.33
CA PRO A 19 4.84 8.61 45.63
C PRO A 19 4.30 7.44 44.81
N ALA A 20 2.99 7.24 44.84
CA ALA A 20 2.34 6.19 44.05
C ALA A 20 2.82 6.30 42.60
N PRO A 21 3.23 5.21 41.95
CA PRO A 21 3.71 5.27 40.58
C PRO A 21 2.65 5.89 39.69
N THR A 22 3.01 6.93 38.94
CA THR A 22 2.13 7.63 38.00
C THR A 22 1.41 6.60 37.12
N PRO A 23 0.07 6.69 36.93
CA PRO A 23 -0.66 5.77 36.09
C PRO A 23 -0.05 5.74 34.69
N CYS A 24 0.41 4.57 34.27
CA CYS A 24 0.95 4.32 32.93
C CYS A 24 -0.25 4.00 32.04
N SER A 25 -0.73 4.98 31.27
CA SER A 25 -1.87 4.82 30.39
C SER A 25 -1.65 5.52 29.06
N ASP A 26 -2.07 4.87 27.98
CA ASP A 26 -2.16 5.50 26.66
C ASP A 26 -3.23 6.61 26.68
N SER A 27 -2.98 7.67 25.91
CA SER A 27 -4.03 8.62 25.55
C SER A 27 -4.84 8.04 24.37
N ARG A 28 -6.06 8.55 24.14
CA ARG A 28 -6.87 8.09 23.00
C ARG A 28 -6.25 8.45 21.64
N ASP A 29 -5.46 9.52 21.59
CA ASP A 29 -4.95 10.10 20.34
C ASP A 29 -3.53 9.63 19.97
N ALA A 30 -2.91 8.85 20.84
CA ALA A 30 -1.56 8.33 20.64
C ALA A 30 -1.38 6.96 21.31
N ALA A 31 -0.89 5.99 20.54
CA ALA A 31 -0.64 4.62 20.99
C ALA A 31 0.84 4.26 20.87
N ILE A 32 1.32 3.45 21.81
CA ILE A 32 2.65 2.83 21.76
C ILE A 32 2.48 1.33 21.49
N PHE A 33 3.43 0.76 20.76
CA PHE A 33 3.51 -0.67 20.51
C PHE A 33 4.93 -1.19 20.74
N VAL A 34 5.03 -2.30 21.46
CA VAL A 34 6.26 -3.07 21.64
C VAL A 34 6.23 -4.33 20.77
N LEU A 35 7.22 -4.48 19.89
CA LEU A 35 7.33 -5.57 18.91
C LEU A 35 8.66 -6.33 19.10
N PRO A 36 8.71 -7.68 19.02
CA PRO A 36 7.63 -8.61 18.68
C PRO A 36 6.63 -8.80 19.83
N ARG A 37 5.53 -9.52 19.57
CA ARG A 37 4.44 -9.76 20.55
C ARG A 37 4.93 -10.24 21.92
N SER A 38 5.94 -11.11 21.89
CA SER A 38 6.53 -11.71 23.09
C SER A 38 8.04 -11.50 23.01
N PRO A 39 8.56 -10.33 23.41
CA PRO A 39 9.99 -10.06 23.38
C PRO A 39 10.80 -11.14 24.09
N ASP A 40 11.92 -11.54 23.51
CA ASP A 40 12.86 -12.47 24.13
C ASP A 40 14.31 -12.01 23.96
N VAL A 41 15.20 -12.57 24.78
CA VAL A 41 16.62 -12.17 24.87
C VAL A 41 17.42 -12.34 23.56
N ARG A 42 16.89 -13.04 22.56
CA ARG A 42 17.62 -13.37 21.34
C ARG A 42 17.52 -12.28 20.26
N ARG A 43 16.58 -11.33 20.40
CA ARG A 43 16.27 -10.37 19.33
C ARG A 43 16.09 -8.94 19.86
N PRO A 44 16.40 -7.93 19.03
CA PRO A 44 16.01 -6.55 19.27
C PRO A 44 14.52 -6.37 19.56
N VAL A 45 14.19 -5.33 20.30
CA VAL A 45 12.81 -4.86 20.51
C VAL A 45 12.60 -3.60 19.69
N ARG A 46 11.51 -3.58 18.93
CA ARG A 46 11.10 -2.41 18.15
C ARG A 46 9.96 -1.71 18.87
N LEU A 47 10.10 -0.39 18.95
CA LEU A 47 9.19 0.51 19.64
C LEU A 47 8.54 1.39 18.58
N VAL A 48 7.22 1.42 18.56
CA VAL A 48 6.45 2.23 17.62
C VAL A 48 5.53 3.14 18.39
N PHE A 49 5.56 4.43 18.07
CA PHE A 49 4.59 5.41 18.52
C PHE A 49 3.78 5.85 17.31
N ALA A 50 2.45 5.86 17.43
CA ALA A 50 1.53 6.27 16.38
C ALA A 50 0.55 7.32 16.92
N ALA A 51 0.38 8.42 16.19
CA ALA A 51 -0.53 9.51 16.56
C ALA A 51 -1.14 10.19 15.34
N GLU A 52 -2.34 10.76 15.47
CA GLU A 52 -2.96 11.56 14.39
C GLU A 52 -2.28 12.92 14.20
N ALA A 53 -1.72 13.48 15.27
CA ALA A 53 -1.01 14.76 15.25
C ALA A 53 0.50 14.55 15.19
N ALA A 54 1.20 15.47 14.52
CA ALA A 54 2.65 15.44 14.43
C ALA A 54 3.27 15.60 15.83
N PRO A 55 4.13 14.67 16.28
CA PRO A 55 4.79 14.80 17.57
C PRO A 55 5.76 15.98 17.54
N ALA A 56 5.83 16.72 18.66
CA ALA A 56 6.75 17.85 18.80
C ALA A 56 8.20 17.46 18.47
N ARG A 57 8.97 18.44 17.96
CA ARG A 57 10.41 18.24 17.76
C ARG A 57 11.07 17.95 19.11
N GLY A 58 11.89 16.91 19.17
CA GLY A 58 12.49 16.44 20.43
C GLY A 58 11.70 15.34 21.14
N THR A 59 10.51 14.95 20.65
CA THR A 59 9.84 13.75 21.15
C THR A 59 10.70 12.51 20.94
N ARG A 60 10.87 11.70 21.99
CA ARG A 60 11.75 10.53 22.06
C ARG A 60 11.17 9.40 22.92
N PHE A 61 11.69 8.20 22.74
CA PHE A 61 11.45 7.08 23.66
C PHE A 61 12.37 7.18 24.88
N ALA A 62 11.83 6.88 26.06
CA ALA A 62 12.57 6.68 27.29
C ALA A 62 12.23 5.28 27.83
N ILE A 63 13.25 4.44 28.06
CA ILE A 63 13.08 3.05 28.45
C ILE A 63 13.80 2.85 29.79
N THR A 64 13.10 2.25 30.75
CA THR A 64 13.69 1.88 32.04
C THR A 64 13.51 0.38 32.25
N GLY A 65 14.64 -0.31 32.45
CA GLY A 65 14.69 -1.74 32.73
C GLY A 65 15.21 -2.07 34.13
N PRO A 66 15.45 -3.36 34.44
CA PRO A 66 15.91 -3.79 35.77
C PRO A 66 17.26 -3.21 36.18
N SER A 67 18.11 -2.87 35.20
CA SER A 67 19.46 -2.33 35.41
C SER A 67 19.55 -0.81 35.22
N GLY A 68 18.41 -0.11 35.07
CA GLY A 68 18.36 1.33 34.82
C GLY A 68 17.91 1.69 33.41
N GLU A 69 18.35 2.86 32.94
CA GLU A 69 17.93 3.42 31.64
C GLU A 69 18.52 2.63 30.46
N VAL A 70 17.74 2.47 29.39
CA VAL A 70 18.12 1.69 28.20
C VAL A 70 18.01 2.56 26.94
N PRO A 71 19.06 2.58 26.09
CA PRO A 71 18.99 3.30 24.81
C PRO A 71 17.97 2.68 23.84
N ALA A 72 17.14 3.53 23.23
CA ALA A 72 16.13 3.11 22.24
C ALA A 72 16.71 2.87 20.82
N GLY A 73 17.95 3.30 20.56
CA GLY A 73 18.54 3.32 19.22
C GLY A 73 18.15 4.57 18.41
N ASP A 74 18.50 4.56 17.12
CA ASP A 74 18.19 5.67 16.21
C ASP A 74 16.68 5.80 15.97
N LEU A 75 16.23 7.05 15.91
CA LEU A 75 14.81 7.38 15.77
C LEU A 75 14.45 7.63 14.31
N LEU A 76 13.70 6.71 13.71
CA LEU A 76 13.04 6.92 12.43
C LEU A 76 11.75 7.71 12.63
N ARG A 77 11.56 8.78 11.84
CA ARG A 77 10.34 9.58 11.81
C ARG A 77 9.56 9.31 10.53
N LEU A 78 8.34 8.82 10.68
CA LEU A 78 7.41 8.58 9.58
C LEU A 78 6.51 9.80 9.40
N GLY A 79 6.19 10.11 8.14
CA GLY A 79 5.31 11.21 7.75
C GLY A 79 3.86 10.91 8.14
N GLY A 80 2.96 11.87 7.91
CA GLY A 80 1.57 11.69 8.32
C GLY A 80 0.60 12.66 7.67
N PRO A 81 -0.67 12.63 8.10
CA PRO A 81 -1.23 11.74 9.15
C PRO A 81 -1.48 10.29 8.66
N PRO A 82 -1.41 9.28 9.56
CA PRO A 82 -0.94 9.38 10.94
C PRO A 82 0.58 9.55 10.98
N PHE A 83 1.10 10.15 12.04
CA PHE A 83 2.53 10.35 12.25
C PHE A 83 3.10 9.24 13.12
N GLY A 84 4.36 8.86 12.84
CA GLY A 84 5.01 7.74 13.51
C GLY A 84 6.43 8.02 13.98
N LEU A 85 6.79 7.45 15.12
CA LEU A 85 8.18 7.30 15.55
C LEU A 85 8.51 5.82 15.68
N VAL A 86 9.65 5.39 15.14
CA VAL A 86 10.13 4.02 15.27
C VAL A 86 11.56 4.05 15.81
N ALA A 87 11.82 3.23 16.82
CA ALA A 87 13.16 2.99 17.32
C ALA A 87 13.37 1.49 17.54
N THR A 88 14.61 1.02 17.44
CA THR A 88 14.96 -0.39 17.63
C THR A 88 16.12 -0.49 18.63
N THR A 89 15.87 -1.18 19.74
CA THR A 89 16.85 -1.38 20.80
C THR A 89 17.93 -2.40 20.36
N SER A 90 19.03 -2.50 21.11
CA SER A 90 19.81 -3.74 21.12
C SER A 90 18.99 -4.91 21.71
N THR A 91 19.53 -6.12 21.74
CA THR A 91 18.92 -7.18 22.56
C THR A 91 18.84 -6.74 24.02
N LEU A 92 17.75 -7.12 24.69
CA LEU A 92 17.48 -6.76 26.07
C LEU A 92 17.61 -7.98 26.99
N PRO A 93 18.21 -7.84 28.19
CA PRO A 93 18.16 -8.88 29.21
C PRO A 93 16.73 -9.24 29.62
N ALA A 94 16.54 -10.46 30.10
CA ALA A 94 15.23 -10.88 30.61
C ALA A 94 14.83 -10.04 31.83
N GLY A 95 13.59 -9.53 31.85
CA GLY A 95 13.12 -8.64 32.90
C GLY A 95 11.90 -7.84 32.51
N ARG A 96 11.43 -6.99 33.43
CA ARG A 96 10.33 -6.06 33.21
C ARG A 96 10.87 -4.69 32.84
N TYR A 97 10.23 -4.06 31.87
CA TYR A 97 10.59 -2.76 31.33
C TYR A 97 9.39 -1.83 31.33
N GLU A 98 9.66 -0.55 31.49
CA GLU A 98 8.71 0.54 31.31
C GLU A 98 9.18 1.41 30.14
N LEU A 99 8.26 1.71 29.24
CA LEU A 99 8.46 2.50 28.03
C LEU A 99 7.61 3.75 28.13
N ARG A 100 8.21 4.91 27.95
CA ARG A 100 7.54 6.21 27.91
C ARG A 100 7.89 6.92 26.61
N VAL A 101 6.92 7.63 26.04
CA VAL A 101 7.17 8.59 24.96
C VAL A 101 7.10 9.99 25.56
N VAL A 102 8.24 10.67 25.55
CA VAL A 102 8.40 11.97 26.22
C VAL A 102 8.58 13.05 25.15
N SER A 103 7.82 14.13 25.28
CA SER A 103 7.92 15.34 24.47
C SER A 103 8.41 16.52 25.34
N PRO A 104 8.83 17.66 24.75
CA PRO A 104 9.16 18.86 25.50
C PRO A 104 8.02 19.38 26.38
N THR A 105 6.77 19.07 26.02
CA THR A 105 5.56 19.51 26.74
C THR A 105 5.06 18.49 27.77
N GLY A 106 5.72 17.34 27.90
CA GLY A 106 5.35 16.29 28.85
C GLY A 106 5.31 14.89 28.25
N GLU A 107 4.83 13.94 29.03
CA GLU A 107 4.63 12.55 28.62
C GLU A 107 3.41 12.41 27.70
N LEU A 108 3.57 11.67 26.60
CA LEU A 108 2.51 11.43 25.62
C LEU A 108 1.83 10.07 25.78
N ALA A 109 2.58 9.04 26.17
CA ALA A 109 2.07 7.69 26.39
C ALA A 109 3.08 6.84 27.18
N CYS A 110 2.60 5.76 27.80
CA CYS A 110 3.38 4.84 28.61
C CYS A 110 2.88 3.40 28.48
N GLU A 111 3.81 2.45 28.31
CA GLU A 111 3.53 1.01 28.25
C GLU A 111 4.53 0.22 29.12
N ARG A 112 4.11 -0.92 29.68
CA ARG A 112 4.99 -1.87 30.38
C ARG A 112 5.05 -3.19 29.63
N PHE A 113 6.25 -3.74 29.48
CA PHE A 113 6.47 -5.01 28.79
C PHE A 113 7.48 -5.92 29.50
N GLU A 114 7.49 -7.20 29.12
CA GLU A 114 8.37 -8.22 29.67
C GLU A 114 9.23 -8.83 28.57
N VAL A 115 10.54 -8.91 28.80
CA VAL A 115 11.49 -9.66 27.96
C VAL A 115 11.73 -11.02 28.59
N ARG A 116 11.49 -12.09 27.83
CA ARG A 116 11.56 -13.47 28.31
C ARG A 116 12.88 -14.13 27.94
N ARG A 117 13.34 -15.10 28.75
CA ARG A 117 14.50 -15.94 28.38
C ARG A 117 14.22 -16.84 27.18
N LYS A 118 12.98 -17.30 27.04
CA LYS A 118 12.52 -18.12 25.92
C LYS A 118 11.09 -17.70 25.58
N SER A 119 10.83 -17.38 24.32
CA SER A 119 9.48 -17.31 23.80
C SER A 119 9.11 -18.66 23.18
N GLY A 120 7.97 -19.22 23.59
CA GLY A 120 7.41 -20.44 23.03
C GLY A 120 5.96 -20.18 22.66
N ALA A 121 5.69 -19.87 21.39
CA ALA A 121 4.33 -19.81 20.91
C ALA A 121 3.88 -21.21 20.48
N ALA A 122 2.67 -21.62 20.86
CA ALA A 122 2.04 -22.77 20.25
C ALA A 122 1.90 -22.52 18.74
N THR A 123 2.57 -23.35 17.94
CA THR A 123 2.59 -23.23 16.47
C THR A 123 1.58 -24.13 15.79
N ARG A 124 1.07 -25.15 16.50
CA ARG A 124 0.13 -26.15 15.97
C ARG A 124 -1.32 -25.64 15.97
N ARG A 125 -2.10 -26.16 15.02
CA ARG A 125 -3.54 -25.97 14.86
C ARG A 125 -4.23 -27.32 14.69
N ARG A 126 -5.41 -27.48 15.28
CA ARG A 126 -6.31 -28.61 15.00
C ARG A 126 -7.03 -28.34 13.68
N VAL A 127 -6.66 -29.11 12.66
CA VAL A 127 -7.21 -28.97 11.31
C VAL A 127 -8.70 -29.31 11.33
N GLY A 128 -9.53 -28.46 10.74
CA GLY A 128 -10.99 -28.65 10.72
C GLY A 128 -11.72 -28.20 11.99
N GLU A 129 -11.00 -27.77 13.04
CA GLU A 129 -11.60 -27.36 14.31
C GLU A 129 -11.21 -25.92 14.72
N ASP A 130 -9.92 -25.60 14.67
CA ASP A 130 -9.46 -24.26 15.06
C ASP A 130 -9.71 -23.26 13.92
N PRO A 131 -10.04 -21.99 14.19
CA PRO A 131 -10.06 -20.96 13.15
C PRO A 131 -8.65 -20.73 12.58
N VAL A 132 -8.56 -20.15 11.38
CA VAL A 132 -7.27 -19.78 10.76
C VAL A 132 -6.43 -18.96 11.75
N TRP A 133 -7.04 -17.95 12.36
CA TRP A 133 -6.53 -17.35 13.60
C TRP A 133 -7.65 -16.90 14.55
N GLU A 134 -7.29 -16.86 15.83
CA GLU A 134 -8.16 -16.34 16.88
C GLU A 134 -8.14 -14.83 16.87
N VAL A 135 -9.31 -14.23 17.07
CA VAL A 135 -9.41 -12.78 17.30
C VAL A 135 -9.04 -12.47 18.74
N ARG A 136 -8.09 -11.56 18.89
CA ARG A 136 -7.53 -11.12 20.17
C ARG A 136 -7.62 -9.60 20.33
N ASN A 137 -7.74 -8.87 19.23
CA ASN A 137 -7.85 -7.42 19.17
C ASN A 137 -9.03 -7.01 18.29
N ARG A 138 -9.37 -5.72 18.29
CA ARG A 138 -10.40 -5.13 17.43
C ARG A 138 -9.77 -4.03 16.57
N TRP A 139 -10.37 -3.76 15.41
CA TRP A 139 -10.03 -2.53 14.68
C TRP A 139 -10.50 -1.32 15.48
N GLY A 140 -9.64 -0.32 15.53
CA GLY A 140 -9.80 0.99 16.15
C GLY A 140 -8.72 1.92 15.59
N GLN A 141 -8.78 3.21 15.94
CA GLN A 141 -7.84 4.21 15.44
C GLN A 141 -6.37 3.82 15.65
N GLU A 142 -6.02 3.20 16.78
CA GLU A 142 -4.66 2.76 17.11
C GLU A 142 -4.10 1.76 16.09
N PHE A 143 -4.91 0.78 15.67
CA PHE A 143 -4.50 -0.25 14.71
C PHE A 143 -4.62 0.22 13.25
N GLU A 144 -5.54 1.14 12.95
CA GLU A 144 -5.54 1.83 11.65
C GLU A 144 -4.27 2.66 11.48
N ASN A 145 -3.87 3.37 12.53
CA ASN A 145 -2.67 4.19 12.49
C ASN A 145 -1.41 3.34 12.37
N LEU A 146 -1.31 2.27 13.16
CA LEU A 146 -0.19 1.33 13.03
C LEU A 146 -0.16 0.63 11.66
N TYR A 147 -1.31 0.34 11.05
CA TYR A 147 -1.37 -0.21 9.69
C TYR A 147 -0.81 0.77 8.66
N SER A 148 -1.17 2.05 8.74
CA SER A 148 -0.59 3.09 7.88
C SER A 148 0.93 3.19 8.05
N LEU A 149 1.43 3.23 9.29
CA LEU A 149 2.88 3.28 9.54
C LEU A 149 3.61 2.02 9.06
N PHE A 150 2.98 0.85 9.17
CA PHE A 150 3.51 -0.39 8.62
C PHE A 150 3.67 -0.31 7.10
N VAL A 151 2.64 0.15 6.38
CA VAL A 151 2.70 0.29 4.91
C VAL A 151 3.76 1.32 4.52
N GLU A 152 3.84 2.46 5.21
CA GLU A 152 4.85 3.49 4.94
C GLU A 152 6.27 2.95 5.10
N ALA A 153 6.56 2.32 6.25
CA ALA A 153 7.89 1.82 6.58
C ALA A 153 8.32 0.62 5.72
N LEU A 154 7.38 -0.28 5.38
CA LEU A 154 7.68 -1.48 4.60
C LEU A 154 8.28 -1.13 3.23
N PHE A 155 7.83 -0.04 2.62
CA PHE A 155 8.21 0.37 1.26
C PHE A 155 9.03 1.67 1.22
N GLU A 156 9.57 2.10 2.37
CA GLU A 156 10.30 3.37 2.49
C GLU A 156 11.60 3.38 1.67
N ALA A 157 11.80 4.36 0.80
CA ALA A 157 13.02 4.48 0.02
C ALA A 157 13.31 5.95 -0.35
N PRO A 158 14.57 6.31 -0.68
CA PRO A 158 14.91 7.65 -1.18
C PRO A 158 13.99 8.06 -2.34
N VAL A 159 13.64 9.34 -2.47
CA VAL A 159 12.61 9.83 -3.42
C VAL A 159 12.91 9.43 -4.87
N GLU A 160 14.19 9.46 -5.23
CA GLU A 160 14.71 9.19 -6.57
C GLU A 160 14.87 7.70 -6.86
N ALA A 161 14.77 6.86 -5.83
CA ALA A 161 14.86 5.41 -5.98
C ALA A 161 13.55 4.83 -6.53
N GLU A 162 13.67 3.86 -7.42
CA GLU A 162 12.54 3.09 -7.96
C GLU A 162 12.66 1.63 -7.45
N PRO A 163 12.49 1.38 -6.13
CA PRO A 163 12.71 0.06 -5.58
C PRO A 163 11.69 -0.93 -6.12
N ILE A 164 12.18 -2.15 -6.38
CA ILE A 164 11.39 -3.26 -6.91
C ILE A 164 11.70 -4.50 -6.07
N TRP A 165 10.64 -5.23 -5.71
CA TRP A 165 10.72 -6.52 -5.04
C TRP A 165 9.96 -7.56 -5.84
N ARG A 166 10.50 -8.77 -5.97
CA ARG A 166 9.86 -9.84 -6.71
C ARG A 166 9.99 -11.18 -5.98
N PRO A 167 8.95 -11.69 -5.31
CA PRO A 167 7.63 -11.09 -5.07
C PRO A 167 7.50 -10.41 -3.70
N LEU A 168 6.26 -10.08 -3.26
CA LEU A 168 5.97 -9.37 -2.00
C LEU A 168 6.71 -9.94 -0.78
N HIS A 169 6.82 -11.26 -0.65
CA HIS A 169 7.50 -11.84 0.51
C HIS A 169 9.00 -11.49 0.60
N VAL A 170 9.63 -10.99 -0.47
CA VAL A 170 11.01 -10.51 -0.44
C VAL A 170 11.14 -9.28 0.46
N VAL A 171 10.28 -8.27 0.30
CA VAL A 171 10.31 -7.08 1.16
C VAL A 171 9.87 -7.39 2.59
N LEU A 172 8.93 -8.35 2.78
CA LEU A 172 8.52 -8.78 4.11
C LEU A 172 9.65 -9.44 4.91
N ARG A 173 10.66 -10.00 4.24
CA ARG A 173 11.84 -10.61 4.86
C ARG A 173 12.90 -9.59 5.28
N GLU A 174 12.78 -8.33 4.85
CA GLU A 174 13.73 -7.28 5.23
C GLU A 174 13.39 -6.74 6.62
N SER A 175 14.10 -7.23 7.64
CA SER A 175 13.85 -6.85 9.04
C SER A 175 14.04 -5.36 9.31
N SER A 176 14.83 -4.64 8.50
CA SER A 176 15.01 -3.19 8.57
C SER A 176 13.78 -2.39 8.11
N ARG A 177 12.91 -2.98 7.28
CA ARG A 177 11.71 -2.35 6.72
C ARG A 177 10.43 -2.85 7.36
N ASN A 178 10.32 -4.17 7.51
CA ASN A 178 9.12 -4.79 8.05
C ASN A 178 9.06 -4.56 9.56
N LEU A 179 8.24 -3.59 9.98
CA LEU A 179 7.99 -3.31 11.40
C LEU A 179 7.55 -4.56 12.18
N LEU A 180 6.86 -5.48 11.51
CA LEU A 180 6.26 -6.69 12.07
C LEU A 180 7.10 -7.96 11.82
N PHE A 181 8.37 -7.78 11.46
CA PHE A 181 9.28 -8.88 11.18
C PHE A 181 9.35 -9.87 12.35
N ASP A 182 8.94 -11.10 12.07
CA ASP A 182 8.85 -12.23 13.00
C ASP A 182 8.12 -11.89 14.31
N TYR A 183 7.08 -11.05 14.23
CA TYR A 183 6.26 -10.60 15.36
C TYR A 183 5.70 -11.76 16.21
N LEU A 184 5.41 -12.91 15.60
CA LEU A 184 4.86 -14.08 16.29
C LEU A 184 5.94 -15.02 16.85
N ASN A 185 7.22 -14.73 16.60
CA ASN A 185 8.37 -15.58 16.89
C ASN A 185 8.24 -17.00 16.32
N MET A 186 7.75 -17.14 15.08
CA MET A 186 7.58 -18.43 14.40
C MET A 186 8.50 -18.58 13.18
N GLY A 187 9.34 -17.58 12.90
CA GLY A 187 10.13 -17.52 11.68
C GLY A 187 9.28 -17.24 10.44
N GLU A 188 8.08 -16.68 10.61
CA GLU A 188 7.11 -16.53 9.53
C GLU A 188 7.57 -15.58 8.41
N ASP A 189 8.43 -14.61 8.74
CA ASP A 189 9.01 -13.66 7.78
C ASP A 189 10.49 -13.96 7.49
N GLY A 190 10.98 -15.15 7.87
CA GLY A 190 12.35 -15.53 7.59
C GLY A 190 12.55 -16.04 6.15
N ALA A 191 13.75 -16.57 5.89
CA ALA A 191 14.07 -17.30 4.65
C ALA A 191 13.92 -18.84 4.79
N GLY A 192 13.42 -19.32 5.94
CA GLY A 192 13.32 -20.74 6.24
C GLY A 192 12.19 -21.42 5.46
N LYS A 193 12.26 -22.77 5.35
CA LYS A 193 11.24 -23.61 4.69
C LYS A 193 9.82 -23.49 5.25
N ASN A 194 9.61 -22.80 6.36
CA ASN A 194 8.31 -22.59 7.00
C ASN A 194 7.84 -21.13 6.93
N ALA A 195 8.61 -20.25 6.29
CA ALA A 195 8.27 -18.85 6.11
C ALA A 195 7.18 -18.68 5.04
N LEU A 196 6.56 -17.50 5.05
CA LEU A 196 5.51 -17.12 4.13
C LEU A 196 6.02 -16.97 2.69
N HIS A 197 5.18 -17.40 1.76
CA HIS A 197 5.32 -17.21 0.31
C HIS A 197 4.09 -16.48 -0.20
N LEU A 198 4.21 -15.15 -0.33
CA LEU A 198 3.15 -14.26 -0.80
C LEU A 198 3.59 -13.63 -2.11
N GLU A 199 2.71 -13.73 -3.12
CA GLU A 199 2.89 -13.26 -4.49
C GLU A 199 1.53 -12.79 -5.01
N PRO A 200 1.01 -11.66 -4.47
CA PRO A 200 -0.20 -11.04 -4.98
C PRO A 200 0.03 -10.35 -6.33
N ASP A 201 -1.04 -10.19 -7.10
CA ASP A 201 -1.16 -9.21 -8.18
C ASP A 201 -1.73 -7.88 -7.64
N CYS A 202 -2.01 -6.90 -8.52
CA CYS A 202 -2.50 -5.60 -8.06
C CYS A 202 -3.82 -5.69 -7.28
N ALA A 203 -4.72 -6.59 -7.68
CA ALA A 203 -6.09 -6.64 -7.16
C ALA A 203 -6.17 -7.26 -5.77
N ASP A 204 -5.40 -8.32 -5.52
CA ASP A 204 -5.37 -8.98 -4.21
C ASP A 204 -4.31 -8.39 -3.27
N PHE A 205 -3.37 -7.57 -3.76
CA PHE A 205 -2.33 -6.94 -2.94
C PHE A 205 -2.83 -6.18 -1.70
N PRO A 206 -3.87 -5.31 -1.78
CA PRO A 206 -4.41 -4.67 -0.58
C PRO A 206 -4.99 -5.68 0.42
N VAL A 207 -5.67 -6.72 -0.08
CA VAL A 207 -6.27 -7.79 0.72
C VAL A 207 -5.19 -8.59 1.44
N VAL A 208 -4.10 -8.93 0.75
CA VAL A 208 -2.95 -9.66 1.30
C VAL A 208 -2.22 -8.81 2.35
N LEU A 209 -1.96 -7.52 2.09
CA LEU A 209 -1.33 -6.62 3.07
C LEU A 209 -2.18 -6.46 4.33
N ARG A 210 -3.48 -6.17 4.17
CA ARG A 210 -4.41 -6.02 5.30
C ARG A 210 -4.57 -7.31 6.07
N GLY A 211 -4.64 -8.45 5.40
CA GLY A 211 -4.73 -9.77 6.00
C GLY A 211 -3.46 -10.17 6.76
N TYR A 212 -2.28 -9.87 6.21
CA TYR A 212 -1.00 -10.05 6.89
C TYR A 212 -0.95 -9.28 8.22
N PHE A 213 -1.29 -7.99 8.17
CA PHE A 213 -1.35 -7.16 9.37
C PHE A 213 -2.39 -7.68 10.38
N ALA A 214 -3.60 -8.02 9.90
CA ALA A 214 -4.67 -8.53 10.75
C ALA A 214 -4.29 -9.85 11.44
N TRP A 215 -3.65 -10.78 10.72
CA TRP A 215 -3.20 -12.05 11.25
C TRP A 215 -2.14 -11.88 12.35
N LYS A 216 -1.18 -10.97 12.14
CA LYS A 216 -0.13 -10.66 13.10
C LYS A 216 -0.72 -10.23 14.43
N PHE A 217 -1.63 -9.25 14.41
CA PHE A 217 -2.26 -8.72 15.62
C PHE A 217 -3.46 -9.53 16.11
N GLY A 218 -3.96 -10.50 15.35
CA GLY A 218 -5.19 -11.21 15.68
C GLY A 218 -6.42 -10.29 15.62
N LEU A 219 -6.48 -9.43 14.60
CA LEU A 219 -7.62 -8.58 14.29
C LEU A 219 -8.67 -9.36 13.47
N PRO A 220 -9.95 -8.97 13.52
CA PRO A 220 -10.96 -9.55 12.65
C PRO A 220 -10.71 -9.18 11.17
N PHE A 221 -11.02 -10.10 10.26
CA PHE A 221 -10.79 -9.92 8.83
C PHE A 221 -11.97 -10.47 8.02
N ALA A 222 -12.40 -9.70 7.03
CA ALA A 222 -13.48 -10.08 6.14
C ALA A 222 -13.03 -9.89 4.69
N TYR A 223 -13.61 -10.67 3.79
CA TYR A 223 -13.53 -10.47 2.35
C TYR A 223 -14.83 -10.94 1.70
N ARG A 224 -15.14 -10.39 0.53
CA ARG A 224 -16.28 -10.76 -0.29
C ARG A 224 -15.82 -11.10 -1.70
N GLN A 225 -16.55 -12.01 -2.32
CA GLN A 225 -16.44 -12.22 -3.76
C GLN A 225 -17.36 -11.22 -4.46
N CYS A 226 -16.88 -10.61 -5.55
CA CYS A 226 -17.66 -9.67 -6.35
C CYS A 226 -17.80 -10.17 -7.79
N SER A 227 -18.79 -9.63 -8.50
CA SER A 227 -18.93 -9.80 -9.94
C SER A 227 -17.93 -8.91 -10.67
N ARG A 228 -17.66 -9.17 -11.96
CA ARG A 228 -16.72 -8.38 -12.75
C ARG A 228 -17.26 -7.01 -13.21
N GLY A 229 -18.55 -6.73 -12.97
CA GLY A 229 -19.27 -5.60 -13.57
C GLY A 229 -19.55 -5.81 -15.06
N VAL A 230 -20.43 -5.00 -15.64
CA VAL A 230 -20.70 -4.95 -17.09
C VAL A 230 -20.80 -3.49 -17.54
N SER A 231 -20.72 -3.22 -18.84
CA SER A 231 -20.84 -1.84 -19.34
C SER A 231 -22.06 -1.13 -18.76
N GLY A 232 -21.86 0.08 -18.21
CA GLY A 232 -22.91 0.87 -17.57
C GLY A 232 -23.34 0.42 -16.15
N ARG A 233 -22.76 -0.64 -15.58
CA ARG A 233 -23.13 -1.15 -14.24
C ARG A 233 -21.91 -1.53 -13.40
N ALA A 234 -21.83 -0.96 -12.21
CA ALA A 234 -20.75 -1.27 -11.26
C ALA A 234 -20.81 -2.75 -10.80
N PRO A 235 -19.66 -3.34 -10.45
CA PRO A 235 -19.58 -4.61 -9.72
C PRO A 235 -20.49 -4.65 -8.48
N THR A 236 -21.11 -5.81 -8.28
CA THR A 236 -21.87 -6.15 -7.06
C THR A 236 -21.16 -7.25 -6.30
N CYS A 237 -21.23 -7.23 -4.97
CA CYS A 237 -20.55 -8.20 -4.13
C CYS A 237 -21.55 -9.16 -3.49
N SER A 238 -21.10 -10.39 -3.22
CA SER A 238 -21.93 -11.41 -2.59
C SER A 238 -22.27 -11.03 -1.16
N ASP A 239 -23.48 -11.35 -0.71
CA ASP A 239 -23.90 -11.26 0.70
C ASP A 239 -23.10 -12.20 1.62
N ASP A 240 -22.50 -13.27 1.09
CA ASP A 240 -21.65 -14.19 1.85
C ASP A 240 -20.32 -13.53 2.22
N VAL A 241 -20.07 -13.40 3.54
CA VAL A 241 -18.85 -12.81 4.08
C VAL A 241 -17.85 -13.90 4.42
N GLY A 242 -16.80 -14.00 3.59
CA GLY A 242 -15.62 -14.78 3.91
C GLY A 242 -14.86 -14.17 5.08
N SER A 243 -14.28 -15.00 5.96
CA SER A 243 -13.50 -14.50 7.10
C SER A 243 -12.49 -15.52 7.63
N GLN A 244 -11.64 -15.06 8.56
CA GLN A 244 -10.65 -15.91 9.24
C GLN A 244 -11.25 -16.96 10.17
N LEU A 245 -12.55 -16.87 10.46
CA LEU A 245 -13.25 -17.84 11.31
C LEU A 245 -13.45 -19.18 10.60
N ARG A 246 -13.12 -19.28 9.31
CA ARG A 246 -12.98 -20.57 8.63
C ARG A 246 -12.01 -21.47 9.39
N PHE A 247 -12.29 -22.77 9.37
CA PHE A 247 -11.39 -23.74 9.99
C PHE A 247 -10.04 -23.79 9.27
N ALA A 248 -8.97 -23.93 10.06
CA ALA A 248 -7.62 -24.05 9.58
C ALA A 248 -7.47 -25.33 8.75
N GLU A 249 -6.96 -25.19 7.53
CA GLU A 249 -6.77 -26.31 6.59
C GLU A 249 -5.32 -26.85 6.61
N LYS A 250 -4.47 -26.34 7.49
CA LYS A 250 -3.07 -26.74 7.64
C LYS A 250 -2.68 -26.79 9.13
N PRO A 251 -1.75 -27.68 9.51
CA PRO A 251 -1.47 -27.99 10.92
C PRO A 251 -0.62 -26.94 11.64
N THR A 252 -0.04 -25.97 10.92
CA THR A 252 0.75 -24.89 11.54
C THR A 252 0.09 -23.54 11.28
N ARG A 253 0.23 -22.61 12.25
CA ARG A 253 -0.34 -21.26 12.16
C ARG A 253 0.08 -20.51 10.91
N VAL A 254 1.37 -20.58 10.55
CA VAL A 254 1.92 -19.91 9.36
C VAL A 254 1.33 -20.49 8.08
N ARG A 255 1.29 -21.83 7.95
CA ARG A 255 0.75 -22.49 6.75
C ARG A 255 -0.76 -22.37 6.63
N ALA A 256 -1.48 -22.33 7.76
CA ALA A 256 -2.92 -22.10 7.77
C ALA A 256 -3.24 -20.69 7.25
N PHE A 257 -2.52 -19.67 7.74
CA PHE A 257 -2.66 -18.30 7.24
C PHE A 257 -2.27 -18.19 5.76
N GLU A 258 -1.10 -18.71 5.36
CA GLU A 258 -0.63 -18.65 3.97
C GLU A 258 -1.65 -19.28 3.01
N LYS A 259 -2.18 -20.45 3.35
CA LYS A 259 -3.21 -21.09 2.53
C LYS A 259 -4.49 -20.26 2.48
N PHE A 260 -4.95 -19.75 3.62
CA PHE A 260 -6.16 -18.94 3.68
C PHE A 260 -6.03 -17.65 2.84
N ILE A 261 -4.97 -16.88 3.05
CA ILE A 261 -4.84 -15.57 2.42
C ILE A 261 -4.67 -15.69 0.91
N ARG A 262 -3.90 -16.67 0.42
CA ARG A 262 -3.66 -16.89 -1.02
C ARG A 262 -4.86 -17.49 -1.75
N TRP A 263 -5.50 -18.51 -1.18
CA TRP A 263 -6.48 -19.30 -1.92
C TRP A 263 -7.92 -18.95 -1.60
N ARG A 264 -8.20 -18.43 -0.40
CA ARG A 264 -9.56 -18.10 0.02
C ARG A 264 -9.84 -16.63 -0.17
N ALA A 265 -9.01 -15.75 0.39
CA ALA A 265 -9.21 -14.30 0.30
C ALA A 265 -8.78 -13.74 -1.06
N ALA A 266 -7.49 -13.86 -1.40
CA ALA A 266 -6.95 -13.41 -2.68
C ALA A 266 -7.63 -14.09 -3.88
N GLY A 267 -7.80 -15.42 -3.84
CA GLY A 267 -8.53 -16.17 -4.88
C GLY A 267 -10.02 -15.79 -5.07
N SER A 268 -10.63 -15.02 -4.15
CA SER A 268 -11.99 -14.48 -4.30
C SER A 268 -12.01 -13.02 -4.77
N THR A 269 -10.83 -12.40 -4.90
CA THR A 269 -10.65 -11.00 -5.28
C THR A 269 -10.20 -10.95 -6.74
N HIS A 270 -10.64 -9.93 -7.46
CA HIS A 270 -10.15 -9.61 -8.80
C HIS A 270 -10.20 -8.10 -9.01
N SER A 271 -9.66 -7.62 -10.13
CA SER A 271 -9.53 -6.20 -10.42
C SER A 271 -10.82 -5.38 -10.30
N ALA A 272 -12.00 -5.98 -10.51
CA ALA A 272 -13.30 -5.32 -10.31
C ALA A 272 -13.80 -5.23 -8.85
N SER A 273 -13.23 -6.00 -7.91
CA SER A 273 -13.69 -6.02 -6.51
C SER A 273 -13.54 -4.65 -5.83
N GLY A 274 -12.52 -3.87 -6.23
CA GLY A 274 -12.32 -2.51 -5.74
C GLY A 274 -13.25 -1.47 -6.37
N ARG A 275 -13.95 -1.80 -7.47
CA ARG A 275 -14.77 -0.88 -8.27
C ARG A 275 -16.27 -0.97 -8.04
N ALA A 276 -16.72 -1.69 -7.01
CA ALA A 276 -18.14 -1.66 -6.63
C ALA A 276 -18.63 -0.21 -6.41
N ALA A 277 -19.95 -0.01 -6.58
CA ALA A 277 -20.59 1.30 -6.51
C ALA A 277 -20.20 2.06 -5.23
N LEU A 278 -20.03 3.39 -5.34
CA LEU A 278 -19.48 4.22 -4.28
C LEU A 278 -20.36 4.26 -3.02
N ASP A 279 -21.68 4.10 -3.18
CA ASP A 279 -22.65 4.11 -2.09
C ASP A 279 -23.04 2.72 -1.57
N ALA A 280 -22.46 1.65 -2.13
CA ALA A 280 -22.72 0.28 -1.72
C ALA A 280 -22.22 0.00 -0.30
N ASP A 281 -23.01 -0.75 0.48
CA ASP A 281 -22.68 -1.17 1.86
C ASP A 281 -21.99 -2.54 1.90
N ASP A 282 -22.30 -3.39 0.93
CA ASP A 282 -21.95 -4.79 0.79
C ASP A 282 -20.58 -5.00 0.14
N THR A 283 -19.62 -4.09 0.38
CA THR A 283 -18.29 -4.09 -0.23
C THR A 283 -17.18 -4.23 0.81
N ASP A 284 -15.99 -4.70 0.42
CA ASP A 284 -14.83 -4.74 1.32
C ASP A 284 -14.14 -3.37 1.48
N LEU A 285 -14.39 -2.44 0.56
CA LEU A 285 -13.81 -1.10 0.52
C LEU A 285 -14.91 -0.04 0.48
N TYR A 286 -14.72 1.08 1.18
CA TYR A 286 -15.60 2.25 1.11
C TYR A 286 -14.83 3.47 0.58
N PRO A 287 -15.47 4.35 -0.21
CA PRO A 287 -14.80 5.54 -0.72
C PRO A 287 -14.63 6.60 0.37
N VAL A 288 -13.55 7.37 0.24
CA VAL A 288 -13.17 8.40 1.21
C VAL A 288 -13.19 9.80 0.63
N GLU A 289 -13.25 10.79 1.50
CA GLU A 289 -13.01 12.19 1.12
C GLU A 289 -11.58 12.42 0.60
N LEU A 290 -11.42 13.37 -0.31
CA LEU A 290 -10.15 13.82 -0.87
C LEU A 290 -9.52 14.86 0.06
N THR A 291 -8.96 14.36 1.16
CA THR A 291 -8.19 15.15 2.13
C THR A 291 -6.89 14.42 2.47
N ARG A 292 -5.85 15.15 2.90
CA ARG A 292 -4.60 14.51 3.35
C ARG A 292 -4.81 13.50 4.48
N ARG A 293 -5.80 13.75 5.35
CA ARG A 293 -6.13 12.87 6.48
C ARG A 293 -6.71 11.54 6.03
N SER A 294 -7.59 11.59 5.05
CA SER A 294 -8.33 10.42 4.58
C SER A 294 -7.52 9.61 3.58
N LEU A 295 -6.65 10.27 2.81
CA LEU A 295 -5.67 9.66 1.91
C LEU A 295 -4.38 9.23 2.62
N ARG A 296 -4.49 8.61 3.80
CA ARG A 296 -3.36 8.10 4.59
C ARG A 296 -2.72 6.86 3.97
N PRO A 297 -1.46 6.48 4.32
CA PRO A 297 -0.87 5.22 3.92
C PRO A 297 -1.78 4.01 4.19
N GLY A 298 -1.83 3.05 3.28
CA GLY A 298 -2.78 1.92 3.32
C GLY A 298 -4.14 2.21 2.65
N THR A 299 -4.41 3.44 2.23
CA THR A 299 -5.58 3.76 1.38
C THR A 299 -5.41 3.14 0.01
N VAL A 300 -6.45 2.49 -0.49
CA VAL A 300 -6.48 1.81 -1.79
C VAL A 300 -6.94 2.78 -2.86
N TYR A 301 -6.29 2.81 -4.01
CA TYR A 301 -6.79 3.45 -5.21
C TYR A 301 -7.20 2.38 -6.21
N ALA A 302 -8.48 2.33 -6.58
CA ALA A 302 -8.97 1.43 -7.62
C ALA A 302 -9.26 2.25 -8.87
N ASP A 303 -8.49 2.04 -9.94
CA ASP A 303 -8.67 2.75 -11.19
C ASP A 303 -9.79 2.11 -12.05
N PRO A 304 -10.33 2.84 -13.05
CA PRO A 304 -11.46 2.37 -13.86
C PRO A 304 -11.14 1.12 -14.69
N TYR A 305 -9.87 0.85 -14.98
CA TYR A 305 -9.45 -0.20 -15.91
C TYR A 305 -8.96 -1.49 -15.24
N GLY A 306 -8.81 -1.52 -13.91
CA GLY A 306 -8.42 -2.74 -13.21
C GLY A 306 -7.27 -2.59 -12.24
N HIS A 307 -6.47 -1.54 -12.38
CA HIS A 307 -5.26 -1.41 -11.60
C HIS A 307 -5.58 -0.87 -10.21
N VAL A 308 -4.98 -1.51 -9.22
CA VAL A 308 -5.16 -1.18 -7.83
C VAL A 308 -3.81 -0.85 -7.21
N LEU A 309 -3.75 0.28 -6.52
CA LEU A 309 -2.55 0.76 -5.82
C LEU A 309 -2.88 0.97 -4.33
N VAL A 310 -1.86 0.95 -3.47
CA VAL A 310 -1.99 1.26 -2.05
C VAL A 310 -1.09 2.45 -1.72
N ILE A 311 -1.66 3.55 -1.20
CA ILE A 311 -0.90 4.73 -0.80
C ILE A 311 0.19 4.31 0.19
N GLN A 312 1.41 4.77 -0.07
CA GLN A 312 2.60 4.47 0.71
C GLN A 312 2.97 5.64 1.60
N ARG A 313 3.09 6.86 1.06
CA ARG A 313 3.56 8.02 1.82
C ARG A 313 3.25 9.34 1.13
N TRP A 314 3.08 10.39 1.94
CA TRP A 314 3.13 11.79 1.52
C TRP A 314 4.53 12.39 1.71
N ILE A 315 5.06 13.01 0.66
CA ILE A 315 6.21 13.91 0.72
C ILE A 315 5.68 15.34 0.59
N PRO A 316 5.91 16.21 1.59
CA PRO A 316 5.47 17.59 1.50
C PRO A 316 6.29 18.35 0.46
N GLN A 317 5.64 19.31 -0.17
CA GLN A 317 6.30 20.34 -0.95
C GLN A 317 7.29 21.12 -0.07
N ARG A 318 8.48 21.44 -0.60
CA ARG A 318 9.57 22.05 0.18
C ARG A 318 10.43 23.00 -0.65
N SER A 319 11.17 23.87 0.03
CA SER A 319 12.26 24.65 -0.58
C SER A 319 13.60 23.94 -0.37
N THR A 320 14.50 24.01 -1.36
CA THR A 320 15.90 23.54 -1.29
C THR A 320 16.63 24.08 -0.07
N ASN A 321 16.33 25.31 0.36
CA ASN A 321 16.97 25.96 1.50
C ASN A 321 16.23 25.77 2.84
N GLY A 322 15.19 24.93 2.87
CA GLY A 322 14.44 24.62 4.10
C GLY A 322 13.65 25.79 4.71
N THR A 323 13.63 26.95 4.05
CA THR A 323 12.85 28.13 4.40
C THR A 323 12.01 28.53 3.19
N ASP A 324 10.77 28.94 3.41
CA ASP A 324 9.92 29.55 2.37
C ASP A 324 10.43 30.96 2.04
N ALA A 325 11.71 31.07 1.65
CA ALA A 325 12.30 32.31 1.19
C ALA A 325 11.52 32.83 -0.03
N ALA A 326 11.68 34.12 -0.37
CA ALA A 326 10.89 34.86 -1.37
C ALA A 326 10.72 34.18 -2.75
N GLY A 327 11.56 33.19 -3.08
CA GLY A 327 11.48 32.33 -4.27
C GLY A 327 10.52 31.14 -4.16
N GLY A 328 9.85 30.90 -3.02
CA GLY A 328 8.90 29.82 -2.72
C GLY A 328 9.44 28.39 -2.94
N PRO A 329 8.60 27.35 -2.79
CA PRO A 329 9.06 25.97 -2.97
C PRO A 329 9.48 25.68 -4.40
N ASP A 330 10.61 25.00 -4.53
CA ASP A 330 11.23 24.54 -5.78
C ASP A 330 11.32 23.00 -5.86
N ILE A 331 10.83 22.30 -4.84
CA ILE A 331 10.70 20.85 -4.82
C ILE A 331 9.22 20.49 -4.65
N PRO A 332 8.62 19.78 -5.62
CA PRO A 332 7.20 19.42 -5.58
C PRO A 332 6.92 18.45 -4.43
N GLY A 333 5.70 18.51 -3.91
CA GLY A 333 5.15 17.45 -3.08
C GLY A 333 4.95 16.19 -3.92
N ILE A 334 4.92 15.03 -3.25
CA ILE A 334 4.71 13.73 -3.91
C ILE A 334 3.76 12.90 -3.07
N LEU A 335 2.81 12.25 -3.71
CA LEU A 335 2.05 11.15 -3.12
C LEU A 335 2.58 9.85 -3.72
N PHE A 336 3.22 9.01 -2.91
CA PHE A 336 3.64 7.68 -3.34
C PHE A 336 2.57 6.65 -3.03
N ALA A 337 2.47 5.65 -3.90
CA ALA A 337 1.76 4.40 -3.68
C ALA A 337 2.64 3.23 -4.11
N VAL A 338 2.17 2.03 -3.79
CA VAL A 338 2.77 0.78 -4.22
C VAL A 338 1.73 -0.08 -4.91
N ASP A 339 2.16 -0.79 -5.95
CA ASP A 339 1.37 -1.75 -6.69
C ASP A 339 2.11 -3.09 -6.73
N ALA A 340 1.35 -4.17 -6.90
CA ALA A 340 1.87 -5.47 -7.27
C ALA A 340 1.42 -5.81 -8.68
N GLN A 341 2.16 -6.66 -9.38
CA GLN A 341 1.94 -7.00 -10.77
C GLN A 341 1.74 -8.52 -10.89
N PRO A 342 1.02 -9.00 -11.92
CA PRO A 342 0.77 -10.43 -12.14
C PRO A 342 2.05 -11.28 -12.21
N ASP A 343 3.16 -10.70 -12.69
CA ASP A 343 4.48 -11.33 -12.74
C ASP A 343 5.20 -11.40 -11.37
N GLY A 344 4.50 -11.01 -10.30
CA GLY A 344 4.96 -10.97 -8.91
C GLY A 344 5.69 -9.68 -8.53
N THR A 345 5.94 -8.76 -9.47
CA THR A 345 6.70 -7.53 -9.20
C THR A 345 5.92 -6.58 -8.31
N VAL A 346 6.52 -6.13 -7.21
CA VAL A 346 6.01 -5.07 -6.33
C VAL A 346 6.89 -3.85 -6.46
N GLY A 347 6.29 -2.70 -6.76
CA GLY A 347 7.03 -1.47 -7.03
C GLY A 347 6.36 -0.23 -6.45
N ARG A 348 7.13 0.85 -6.33
CA ARG A 348 6.61 2.16 -5.92
C ARG A 348 6.26 3.03 -7.14
N ARG A 349 5.12 3.71 -7.05
CA ARG A 349 4.56 4.65 -8.04
C ARG A 349 4.33 6.01 -7.41
N ARG A 350 4.59 7.08 -8.15
CA ARG A 350 4.15 8.44 -7.78
C ARG A 350 2.74 8.69 -8.32
N PHE A 351 1.98 9.52 -7.62
CA PHE A 351 0.70 10.01 -8.11
C PHE A 351 0.90 10.95 -9.28
N TRP A 352 0.28 10.59 -10.41
CA TRP A 352 0.06 11.44 -11.57
C TRP A 352 -0.94 10.74 -12.50
N GLU A 353 -1.43 11.45 -13.51
CA GLU A 353 -2.48 10.97 -14.43
C GLU A 353 -2.10 9.66 -15.14
N GLY A 354 -0.85 9.48 -15.56
CA GLY A 354 -0.39 8.24 -16.22
C GLY A 354 -0.43 6.98 -15.35
N SER A 355 -0.30 7.10 -14.01
CA SER A 355 -0.32 5.94 -13.10
C SER A 355 -1.64 5.79 -12.33
N PHE A 356 -2.37 6.90 -12.09
CA PHE A 356 -3.63 6.95 -11.34
C PHE A 356 -4.75 7.40 -12.28
N LEU A 357 -5.24 6.47 -13.10
CA LEU A 357 -6.30 6.74 -14.06
C LEU A 357 -7.62 7.00 -13.34
N PHE A 358 -8.36 8.01 -13.77
CA PHE A 358 -9.68 8.36 -13.25
C PHE A 358 -10.73 8.24 -14.36
N PRO A 359 -11.99 7.89 -14.07
CA PRO A 359 -13.03 7.73 -15.09
C PRO A 359 -13.16 8.97 -15.99
N ARG A 360 -13.52 8.78 -17.27
CA ARG A 360 -13.90 9.90 -18.12
C ARG A 360 -15.30 10.40 -17.72
N ASP A 361 -15.64 11.62 -18.12
CA ASP A 361 -16.94 12.20 -17.81
C ASP A 361 -18.07 11.34 -18.41
N GLY A 362 -18.96 10.83 -17.55
CA GLY A 362 -20.08 9.96 -17.93
C GLY A 362 -19.80 8.45 -17.85
N ASP A 363 -18.59 8.03 -17.47
CA ASP A 363 -18.27 6.62 -17.18
C ASP A 363 -18.88 6.13 -15.85
N VAL A 364 -18.87 4.80 -15.65
CA VAL A 364 -19.48 4.15 -14.48
C VAL A 364 -18.75 4.48 -13.18
N ASP A 365 -19.54 4.84 -12.16
CA ASP A 365 -19.09 5.10 -10.80
C ASP A 365 -18.44 3.89 -10.11
N GLY A 366 -17.41 4.13 -9.32
CA GLY A 366 -16.80 3.12 -8.46
C GLY A 366 -15.28 3.17 -8.37
N ALA A 367 -14.60 3.86 -9.29
CA ALA A 367 -13.17 4.12 -9.19
C ALA A 367 -12.84 5.19 -8.14
N GLY A 368 -11.57 5.29 -7.75
CA GLY A 368 -11.05 6.31 -6.85
C GLY A 368 -10.42 5.75 -5.57
N PHE A 369 -10.19 6.65 -4.60
CA PHE A 369 -9.61 6.35 -3.31
C PHE A 369 -10.63 5.73 -2.35
N LYS A 370 -10.23 4.63 -1.72
CA LYS A 370 -11.04 3.83 -0.81
C LYS A 370 -10.24 3.29 0.36
N ARG A 371 -10.89 3.00 1.47
CA ARG A 371 -10.29 2.33 2.63
C ARG A 371 -10.97 1.01 2.91
N HIS A 372 -10.26 0.10 3.57
CA HIS A 372 -10.84 -1.16 4.04
C HIS A 372 -11.98 -0.89 5.00
N ARG A 373 -13.14 -1.48 4.71
CA ARG A 373 -14.33 -1.40 5.56
C ARG A 373 -14.00 -1.98 6.94
N PRO A 374 -14.22 -1.23 8.03
CA PRO A 374 -14.00 -1.75 9.37
C PRO A 374 -14.86 -2.98 9.61
N VAL A 375 -14.34 -3.93 10.38
CA VAL A 375 -15.00 -5.21 10.66
C VAL A 375 -15.19 -5.36 12.16
N ARG A 376 -16.43 -5.64 12.58
CA ARG A 376 -16.75 -6.02 13.96
C ARG A 376 -17.13 -7.48 14.05
N ILE A 377 -16.86 -8.04 15.21
CA ILE A 377 -17.36 -9.36 15.59
C ILE A 377 -18.57 -9.18 16.49
N ARG A 378 -19.64 -9.91 16.17
CA ARG A 378 -20.83 -10.03 17.02
C ARG A 378 -20.93 -11.45 17.54
N ARG A 379 -21.20 -11.60 18.84
CA ARG A 379 -21.72 -12.87 19.38
C ARG A 379 -23.18 -12.97 18.96
N ARG A 380 -23.54 -13.96 18.17
CA ARG A 380 -24.95 -14.36 18.04
C ARG A 380 -25.20 -15.54 18.98
N PRO A 381 -26.28 -15.53 19.76
CA PRO A 381 -26.94 -16.78 20.12
C PRO A 381 -27.25 -17.52 18.82
N ALA A 382 -26.98 -18.82 18.72
CA ALA A 382 -27.31 -19.59 17.53
C ALA A 382 -28.81 -19.39 17.22
N GLN A 383 -29.13 -18.59 16.19
CA GLN A 383 -30.51 -18.43 15.77
C GLN A 383 -30.92 -19.73 15.05
N SER A 384 -31.86 -20.40 15.71
CA SER A 384 -32.60 -21.63 15.41
C SER A 384 -31.80 -22.93 15.28
N LEU A 385 -31.78 -23.63 16.40
CA LEU A 385 -31.76 -25.09 16.54
C LEU A 385 -32.79 -25.84 15.67
N ALA A 386 -33.77 -25.20 15.02
CA ALA A 386 -34.82 -25.93 14.28
C ALA A 386 -34.28 -26.90 13.20
N ASP A 387 -33.16 -26.58 12.54
CA ASP A 387 -32.52 -27.48 11.55
C ASP A 387 -31.55 -28.49 12.18
N ALA A 388 -31.10 -28.26 13.42
CA ALA A 388 -30.19 -29.14 14.16
C ALA A 388 -30.95 -30.12 15.07
N GLU A 389 -32.08 -29.71 15.63
CA GLU A 389 -33.03 -30.54 16.40
C GLU A 389 -33.62 -31.66 15.52
N ALA A 390 -33.85 -31.39 14.23
CA ALA A 390 -34.24 -32.42 13.27
C ALA A 390 -33.16 -33.50 13.01
N ARG A 391 -31.89 -33.24 13.38
CA ARG A 391 -30.77 -34.19 13.25
C ARG A 391 -30.30 -34.80 14.57
N LEU A 392 -30.69 -34.23 15.71
CA LEU A 392 -30.24 -34.64 17.05
C LEU A 392 -31.32 -35.33 17.89
N ALA A 393 -32.55 -35.47 17.38
CA ALA A 393 -33.61 -36.24 18.04
C ALA A 393 -33.27 -37.74 18.25
N ASP A 394 -32.14 -38.24 17.73
CA ASP A 394 -31.69 -39.63 17.86
C ASP A 394 -30.51 -39.84 18.84
N ALA A 395 -30.00 -38.79 19.50
CA ALA A 395 -28.92 -38.91 20.46
C ALA A 395 -29.17 -37.98 21.66
N GLY A 396 -29.57 -38.57 22.80
CA GLY A 396 -29.99 -37.88 24.02
C GLY A 396 -28.91 -37.10 24.77
N GLU A 397 -28.31 -36.10 24.14
CA GLU A 397 -27.43 -35.12 24.79
C GLU A 397 -28.03 -33.70 24.70
N ALA A 398 -27.94 -32.95 25.81
CA ALA A 398 -28.45 -31.58 25.90
C ALA A 398 -27.71 -30.66 24.89
N PRO A 399 -28.41 -29.70 24.25
CA PRO A 399 -27.77 -28.80 23.30
C PRO A 399 -26.75 -27.92 24.02
N VAL A 400 -25.47 -28.10 23.69
CA VAL A 400 -24.42 -27.12 24.02
C VAL A 400 -24.73 -25.84 23.26
N GLU A 401 -24.82 -24.71 23.96
CA GLU A 401 -25.02 -23.40 23.35
C GLU A 401 -23.78 -23.02 22.50
N VAL A 402 -23.77 -23.43 21.23
CA VAL A 402 -22.68 -23.11 20.30
C VAL A 402 -22.80 -21.65 19.88
N LEU A 403 -22.19 -20.76 20.66
CA LEU A 403 -22.04 -19.36 20.27
C LEU A 403 -21.25 -19.26 18.96
N LYS A 404 -21.92 -18.91 17.86
CA LYS A 404 -21.25 -18.63 16.60
C LYS A 404 -20.86 -17.16 16.55
N TRP A 405 -19.56 -16.90 16.49
CA TRP A 405 -19.04 -15.57 16.20
C TRP A 405 -19.38 -15.22 14.76
N GLU A 406 -20.02 -14.07 14.57
CA GLU A 406 -20.35 -13.54 13.24
C GLU A 406 -19.47 -12.32 12.97
N ILE A 407 -18.90 -12.28 11.77
CA ILE A 407 -18.13 -11.14 11.28
C ILE A 407 -19.04 -10.27 10.44
N ARG A 408 -19.11 -8.98 10.79
CA ARG A 408 -19.90 -7.98 10.08
C ARG A 408 -19.05 -6.77 9.72
N PRO A 409 -18.87 -6.47 8.43
CA PRO A 409 -18.40 -5.18 7.99
C PRO A 409 -19.36 -4.05 8.41
N TYR A 410 -18.86 -2.84 8.60
CA TYR A 410 -19.66 -1.66 8.93
C TYR A 410 -20.41 -1.14 7.71
N THR A 411 -21.65 -0.67 7.85
CA THR A 411 -22.34 0.06 6.78
C THR A 411 -21.77 1.48 6.62
N ASN A 412 -22.04 2.13 5.50
CA ASN A 412 -21.64 3.51 5.20
C ASN A 412 -22.19 4.49 6.25
N VAL A 413 -23.42 4.27 6.74
CA VAL A 413 -23.99 5.04 7.86
C VAL A 413 -23.20 4.85 9.15
N GLN A 414 -22.81 3.60 9.46
CA GLN A 414 -22.01 3.31 10.66
C GLN A 414 -20.61 3.91 10.56
N ILE A 415 -20.01 3.93 9.37
CA ILE A 415 -18.70 4.55 9.12
C ILE A 415 -18.77 6.06 9.34
N ARG A 416 -19.73 6.76 8.71
CA ARG A 416 -19.92 8.22 8.91
C ARG A 416 -20.11 8.61 10.37
N GLY A 417 -20.80 7.78 11.15
CA GLY A 417 -21.06 8.02 12.57
C GLY A 417 -19.92 7.62 13.52
N ALA A 418 -18.86 6.99 13.02
CA ALA A 418 -17.76 6.51 13.86
C ALA A 418 -16.63 7.53 13.96
N ALA A 419 -16.15 7.80 15.17
CA ALA A 419 -15.04 8.73 15.40
C ALA A 419 -13.74 8.33 14.66
N ASP A 420 -13.48 7.02 14.55
CA ASP A 420 -12.24 6.47 13.97
C ASP A 420 -12.26 6.41 12.43
N TRP A 421 -13.46 6.45 11.81
CA TRP A 421 -13.66 6.20 10.37
C TRP A 421 -14.66 7.17 9.71
N GLY A 422 -14.88 8.35 10.30
CA GLY A 422 -15.85 9.34 9.82
C GLY A 422 -15.54 9.99 8.45
N ASP A 423 -14.68 9.37 7.63
CA ASP A 423 -14.17 9.87 6.34
C ASP A 423 -14.89 9.30 5.12
N PHE A 424 -15.98 8.55 5.28
CA PHE A 424 -16.80 8.10 4.15
C PHE A 424 -17.27 9.29 3.30
N SER A 425 -17.02 9.24 1.99
CA SER A 425 -17.51 10.23 1.04
C SER A 425 -17.65 9.65 -0.36
N THR A 426 -18.76 9.98 -1.04
CA THR A 426 -18.96 9.68 -2.46
C THR A 426 -18.58 10.87 -3.36
N GLU A 427 -17.92 11.90 -2.83
CA GLU A 427 -17.63 13.13 -3.59
C GLU A 427 -16.87 12.87 -4.89
N GLN A 428 -16.02 11.83 -4.92
CA GLN A 428 -15.21 11.47 -6.07
C GLN A 428 -16.07 11.16 -7.30
N GLY A 429 -17.20 10.46 -7.16
CA GLY A 429 -18.10 10.16 -8.28
C GLY A 429 -18.83 11.37 -8.87
N LYS A 430 -18.71 12.55 -8.23
CA LYS A 430 -19.29 13.81 -8.72
C LYS A 430 -18.25 14.71 -9.40
N LEU A 431 -16.98 14.30 -9.40
CA LEU A 431 -15.91 15.09 -9.99
C LEU A 431 -15.79 14.76 -11.47
N ALA A 432 -15.74 15.81 -12.29
CA ALA A 432 -15.27 15.67 -13.66
C ALA A 432 -13.81 15.22 -13.68
N HIS A 433 -13.41 14.56 -14.76
CA HIS A 433 -12.10 13.95 -14.93
C HIS A 433 -10.95 14.90 -14.59
N GLN A 434 -10.95 16.09 -15.21
CA GLN A 434 -9.90 17.08 -14.98
C GLN A 434 -9.94 17.67 -13.57
N THR A 435 -11.14 17.88 -13.01
CA THR A 435 -11.33 18.45 -11.67
C THR A 435 -10.75 17.54 -10.58
N PHE A 436 -10.82 16.21 -10.76
CA PHE A 436 -10.16 15.27 -9.85
C PHE A 436 -8.64 15.50 -9.80
N TYR A 437 -7.99 15.61 -10.95
CA TYR A 437 -6.54 15.82 -11.01
C TYR A 437 -6.12 17.18 -10.48
N ASP A 438 -6.88 18.24 -10.75
CA ASP A 438 -6.57 19.57 -10.21
C ASP A 438 -6.72 19.62 -8.69
N ARG A 439 -7.73 18.93 -8.14
CA ARG A 439 -7.90 18.78 -6.68
C ARG A 439 -6.77 17.97 -6.06
N MET A 440 -6.35 16.87 -6.68
CA MET A 440 -5.22 16.08 -6.19
C MET A 440 -3.90 16.85 -6.27
N ASP A 441 -3.67 17.61 -7.34
CA ASP A 441 -2.50 18.48 -7.44
C ASP A 441 -2.53 19.60 -6.39
N ALA A 442 -3.70 20.14 -6.02
CA ALA A 442 -3.81 21.12 -4.92
C ALA A 442 -3.49 20.51 -3.56
N LEU A 443 -3.90 19.25 -3.35
CA LEU A 443 -3.55 18.51 -2.14
C LEU A 443 -2.05 18.20 -2.10
N ILE A 444 -1.44 17.80 -3.21
CA ILE A 444 -0.01 17.45 -3.26
C ILE A 444 0.86 18.70 -3.17
N ASN A 445 0.54 19.72 -3.97
CA ASN A 445 1.26 20.98 -4.15
C ASN A 445 0.37 22.17 -3.75
N PRO A 446 0.21 22.43 -2.43
CA PRO A 446 -0.67 23.49 -1.93
C PRO A 446 -0.18 24.90 -2.25
N VAL A 447 1.13 25.08 -2.48
CA VAL A 447 1.71 26.36 -2.86
C VAL A 447 1.98 26.35 -4.38
N PRO A 448 1.53 27.36 -5.14
CA PRO A 448 1.81 27.46 -6.57
C PRO A 448 3.30 27.33 -6.90
N MET A 449 3.61 26.60 -7.97
CA MET A 449 4.99 26.29 -8.38
C MET A 449 5.41 27.07 -9.63
N ARG A 450 6.72 27.23 -9.82
CA ARG A 450 7.22 27.71 -11.11
C ARG A 450 6.88 26.69 -12.22
N PRO A 451 6.41 27.12 -13.40
CA PRO A 451 6.03 26.24 -14.50
C PRO A 451 7.11 25.21 -14.89
N GLU A 452 8.39 25.57 -14.81
CA GLU A 452 9.51 24.70 -15.20
C GLU A 452 9.73 23.56 -14.20
N ILE A 453 9.51 23.83 -12.91
CA ILE A 453 9.58 22.81 -11.85
C ILE A 453 8.43 21.82 -11.99
N ALA A 454 7.22 22.33 -12.26
CA ALA A 454 6.05 21.49 -12.51
C ALA A 454 6.23 20.65 -13.79
N LEU A 455 6.75 21.23 -14.88
CA LEU A 455 7.09 20.49 -16.10
C LEU A 455 8.08 19.37 -15.79
N LYS A 456 9.17 19.69 -15.08
CA LYS A 456 10.19 18.69 -14.72
C LYS A 456 9.59 17.52 -13.93
N ALA A 457 8.67 17.78 -13.01
CA ALA A 457 8.00 16.72 -12.23
C ALA A 457 7.19 15.77 -13.10
N VAL A 458 6.45 16.30 -14.09
CA VAL A 458 5.68 15.50 -15.06
C VAL A 458 6.60 14.73 -16.01
N MET A 459 7.69 15.35 -16.47
CA MET A 459 8.69 14.67 -17.29
C MET A 459 9.45 13.57 -16.54
N ASP A 460 9.75 13.78 -15.25
CA ASP A 460 10.30 12.75 -14.38
C ASP A 460 9.33 11.57 -14.26
N ALA A 461 8.03 11.82 -14.09
CA ALA A 461 7.01 10.78 -14.03
C ALA A 461 6.91 9.95 -15.33
N LEU A 462 6.91 10.61 -16.49
CA LEU A 462 6.94 9.90 -17.78
C LEU A 462 8.22 9.06 -17.93
N THR A 463 9.36 9.59 -17.50
CA THR A 463 10.66 8.88 -17.58
C THR A 463 10.62 7.60 -16.74
N GLU A 464 10.02 7.63 -15.55
CA GLU A 464 9.82 6.44 -14.71
C GLU A 464 8.95 5.40 -15.41
N GLU A 465 7.82 5.80 -16.01
CA GLU A 465 6.96 4.86 -16.75
C GLU A 465 7.69 4.21 -17.93
N VAL A 466 8.51 4.97 -18.66
CA VAL A 466 9.36 4.43 -19.72
C VAL A 466 10.33 3.38 -19.18
N ARG A 467 11.02 3.64 -18.05
CA ARG A 467 11.94 2.68 -17.43
C ARG A 467 11.23 1.42 -16.93
N ARG A 468 10.04 1.54 -16.35
CA ARG A 468 9.22 0.38 -15.95
C ARG A 468 8.84 -0.47 -17.15
N ARG A 469 8.56 0.17 -18.30
CA ARG A 469 8.30 -0.55 -19.54
C ARG A 469 9.53 -1.29 -20.05
N VAL A 470 10.74 -0.73 -19.91
CA VAL A 470 12.00 -1.45 -20.22
C VAL A 470 12.05 -2.77 -19.45
N GLN A 471 11.77 -2.72 -18.14
CA GLN A 471 11.72 -3.93 -17.32
C GLN A 471 10.63 -4.91 -17.78
N SER A 472 9.42 -4.42 -18.06
CA SER A 472 8.30 -5.27 -18.47
C SER A 472 8.57 -6.01 -19.79
N VAL A 473 9.22 -5.33 -20.75
CA VAL A 473 9.65 -5.94 -21.99
C VAL A 473 10.79 -6.93 -21.74
N GLY A 474 11.76 -6.57 -20.88
CA GLY A 474 12.86 -7.45 -20.46
C GLY A 474 12.38 -8.75 -19.81
N ASN A 475 11.36 -8.70 -18.95
CA ASN A 475 10.77 -9.89 -18.31
C ASN A 475 10.27 -10.92 -19.34
N ALA A 476 9.73 -10.45 -20.49
CA ALA A 476 9.32 -11.33 -21.57
C ALA A 476 10.52 -11.98 -22.29
N GLU A 477 11.62 -11.24 -22.46
CA GLU A 477 12.85 -11.79 -23.06
C GLU A 477 13.49 -12.87 -22.18
N GLU A 478 13.50 -12.67 -20.85
CA GLU A 478 13.95 -13.69 -19.88
C GLU A 478 13.10 -14.96 -19.97
N TRP A 479 11.78 -14.80 -20.11
CA TRP A 479 10.87 -15.92 -20.30
C TRP A 479 11.18 -16.69 -21.59
N HIS A 480 11.35 -15.99 -22.72
CA HIS A 480 11.69 -16.62 -24.01
C HIS A 480 13.05 -17.32 -23.98
N ALA A 481 14.04 -16.73 -23.30
CA ALA A 481 15.35 -17.35 -23.12
C ALA A 481 15.25 -18.70 -22.39
N SER A 482 14.33 -18.79 -21.43
CA SER A 482 14.05 -20.00 -20.63
C SER A 482 13.04 -20.96 -21.28
N ASN A 483 12.31 -20.53 -22.31
CA ASN A 483 11.21 -21.27 -22.96
C ASN A 483 11.38 -21.32 -24.49
N ARG A 484 12.58 -21.70 -24.96
CA ARG A 484 12.92 -21.70 -26.39
C ARG A 484 11.89 -22.46 -27.25
N GLY A 485 11.46 -21.82 -28.34
CA GLY A 485 10.52 -22.40 -29.31
C GLY A 485 9.05 -22.34 -28.90
N ARG A 486 8.72 -21.83 -27.71
CA ARG A 486 7.33 -21.60 -27.29
C ARG A 486 6.93 -20.17 -27.66
N PHE A 487 5.67 -20.01 -28.06
CA PHE A 487 5.04 -18.69 -28.19
C PHE A 487 3.91 -18.56 -27.17
N ILE A 488 3.56 -17.33 -26.84
CA ILE A 488 2.50 -17.01 -25.89
C ILE A 488 1.20 -16.75 -26.68
N PRO A 489 0.14 -17.55 -26.50
CA PRO A 489 -1.13 -17.31 -27.20
C PRO A 489 -1.77 -15.99 -26.73
N MET A 490 -2.23 -15.19 -27.69
CA MET A 490 -3.01 -13.97 -27.44
C MET A 490 -4.46 -14.32 -27.14
N PRO A 491 -5.03 -13.87 -26.00
CA PRO A 491 -6.46 -13.95 -25.74
C PRO A 491 -7.28 -13.08 -26.69
N GLU A 492 -8.57 -13.33 -26.75
CA GLU A 492 -9.51 -12.56 -27.55
C GLU A 492 -10.29 -11.52 -26.72
N ALA A 493 -10.76 -10.50 -27.41
CA ALA A 493 -11.58 -9.42 -26.88
C ALA A 493 -10.95 -8.76 -25.63
N ALA A 494 -11.78 -8.35 -24.67
CA ALA A 494 -11.34 -7.73 -23.42
C ALA A 494 -10.41 -8.63 -22.56
N LYS A 495 -10.28 -9.93 -22.86
CA LYS A 495 -9.39 -10.83 -22.12
C LYS A 495 -7.92 -10.47 -22.31
N ILE A 496 -7.56 -9.67 -23.32
CA ILE A 496 -6.18 -9.16 -23.44
C ILE A 496 -5.76 -8.31 -22.22
N PHE A 497 -6.72 -7.80 -21.44
CA PHE A 497 -6.53 -7.01 -20.21
C PHE A 497 -6.96 -7.74 -18.92
N GLN A 498 -7.48 -8.97 -19.01
CA GLN A 498 -8.21 -9.61 -17.89
C GLN A 498 -7.90 -11.10 -17.73
N THR A 499 -6.87 -11.60 -18.42
CA THR A 499 -6.51 -13.01 -18.38
C THR A 499 -5.55 -13.31 -17.23
N VAL A 500 -5.14 -14.57 -17.11
CA VAL A 500 -4.06 -15.01 -16.23
C VAL A 500 -3.03 -15.79 -17.05
N GLY A 501 -1.85 -16.00 -16.47
CA GLY A 501 -0.77 -16.79 -17.06
C GLY A 501 0.13 -15.99 -18.02
N PRO A 502 0.89 -16.64 -18.90
CA PRO A 502 2.01 -16.00 -19.61
C PRO A 502 1.66 -14.75 -20.42
N TRP A 503 0.44 -14.64 -20.96
CA TRP A 503 0.02 -13.40 -21.62
C TRP A 503 -0.08 -12.25 -20.63
N GLU A 504 -0.71 -12.47 -19.48
CA GLU A 504 -0.85 -11.46 -18.42
C GLU A 504 0.53 -11.04 -17.88
N ASP A 505 1.43 -12.00 -17.73
CA ASP A 505 2.75 -11.78 -17.13
C ASP A 505 3.70 -10.98 -18.05
N TYR A 506 3.68 -11.26 -19.36
CA TYR A 506 4.74 -10.84 -20.28
C TYR A 506 4.28 -9.90 -21.42
N ALA A 507 2.98 -9.88 -21.75
CA ALA A 507 2.43 -8.87 -22.65
C ALA A 507 2.38 -7.51 -21.95
N THR A 508 2.21 -6.43 -22.73
CA THR A 508 2.12 -5.07 -22.17
C THR A 508 0.86 -4.27 -22.58
N PRO A 509 -0.32 -4.84 -22.88
CA PRO A 509 -1.43 -4.02 -23.39
C PRO A 509 -1.88 -2.96 -22.37
N SER A 510 -2.11 -3.33 -21.11
CA SER A 510 -2.45 -2.37 -20.05
C SER A 510 -1.36 -1.31 -19.81
N ARG A 511 -0.09 -1.69 -19.98
CA ARG A 511 1.07 -0.81 -19.75
C ARG A 511 1.29 0.15 -20.93
N ASP A 512 1.10 -0.33 -22.16
CA ASP A 512 1.20 0.46 -23.39
C ASP A 512 0.03 1.45 -23.46
N MET A 513 -1.18 1.07 -23.03
CA MET A 513 -2.32 2.00 -22.87
C MET A 513 -1.99 3.12 -21.86
N ARG A 514 -1.40 2.81 -20.72
CA ARG A 514 -0.95 3.82 -19.74
C ARG A 514 0.16 4.70 -20.30
N LEU A 515 1.10 4.15 -21.05
CA LEU A 515 2.15 4.92 -21.70
C LEU A 515 1.56 5.92 -22.70
N LEU A 516 0.55 5.54 -23.46
CA LEU A 516 -0.14 6.43 -24.40
C LEU A 516 -0.84 7.59 -23.67
N ILE A 517 -1.56 7.30 -22.58
CA ILE A 517 -2.20 8.31 -21.73
C ILE A 517 -1.14 9.24 -21.09
N ALA A 518 -0.03 8.68 -20.64
CA ALA A 518 1.11 9.40 -20.08
C ALA A 518 1.74 10.36 -21.11
N ILE A 519 1.89 9.91 -22.36
CA ILE A 519 2.37 10.76 -23.47
C ILE A 519 1.39 11.93 -23.68
N ASP A 520 0.07 11.66 -23.73
CA ASP A 520 -0.93 12.70 -23.90
C ASP A 520 -0.96 13.70 -22.75
N THR A 521 -0.85 13.22 -21.51
CA THR A 521 -0.76 14.05 -20.31
C THR A 521 0.40 15.05 -20.42
N VAL A 522 1.59 14.56 -20.83
CA VAL A 522 2.79 15.37 -20.97
C VAL A 522 2.61 16.39 -22.09
N LEU A 523 2.14 15.97 -23.26
CA LEU A 523 1.91 16.88 -24.39
C LEU A 523 0.85 17.94 -24.10
N ALA A 524 -0.16 17.63 -23.28
CA ALA A 524 -1.20 18.57 -22.86
C ALA A 524 -0.80 19.49 -21.70
N PHE A 525 0.31 19.19 -21.00
CA PHE A 525 0.75 19.93 -19.80
C PHE A 525 0.90 21.44 -20.04
N PRO A 526 1.53 21.95 -21.12
CA PRO A 526 1.67 23.38 -21.32
C PRO A 526 0.33 24.13 -21.40
N GLY A 527 -0.71 23.48 -21.91
CA GLY A 527 -2.07 24.03 -21.92
C GLY A 527 -2.65 24.25 -20.53
N ARG A 528 -2.20 23.49 -19.51
CA ARG A 528 -2.63 23.64 -18.12
C ARG A 528 -2.30 25.01 -17.54
N ILE A 529 -1.20 25.63 -17.99
CA ILE A 529 -0.77 26.96 -17.54
C ILE A 529 -1.82 28.03 -17.89
N VAL A 530 -2.47 27.89 -19.05
CA VAL A 530 -3.53 28.81 -19.48
C VAL A 530 -4.85 28.47 -18.80
N ARG A 531 -5.16 27.19 -18.61
CA ARG A 531 -6.42 26.75 -17.97
C ARG A 531 -6.50 27.07 -16.48
N SER A 532 -5.36 27.04 -15.78
CA SER A 532 -5.29 27.18 -14.33
C SER A 532 -4.05 28.00 -13.91
N PRO A 533 -3.91 29.27 -14.36
CA PRO A 533 -2.73 30.09 -14.11
C PRO A 533 -2.47 30.32 -12.62
N GLU A 534 -3.50 30.32 -11.78
CA GLU A 534 -3.41 30.44 -10.32
C GLU A 534 -2.64 29.29 -9.65
N ARG A 535 -2.47 28.16 -10.34
CA ARG A 535 -1.65 27.03 -9.87
C ARG A 535 -0.16 27.23 -10.12
N PHE A 536 0.22 28.28 -10.83
CA PHE A 536 1.59 28.56 -11.22
C PHE A 536 2.06 29.93 -10.72
N ARG A 537 3.34 30.03 -10.38
CA ARG A 537 3.99 31.31 -10.12
C ARG A 537 4.62 31.84 -11.39
N LEU A 538 3.94 32.77 -12.03
CA LEU A 538 4.41 33.47 -13.22
C LEU A 538 5.27 34.68 -12.83
N ALA A 539 6.29 35.00 -13.63
CA ALA A 539 7.11 36.18 -13.39
C ALA A 539 6.33 37.48 -13.71
N PRO A 540 6.69 38.62 -13.09
CA PRO A 540 6.04 39.90 -13.41
C PRO A 540 6.09 40.22 -14.92
N GLY A 541 4.94 40.53 -15.51
CA GLY A 541 4.83 40.86 -16.94
C GLY A 541 4.69 39.65 -17.88
N GLU A 542 4.79 38.41 -17.40
CA GLU A 542 4.47 37.23 -18.20
C GLU A 542 2.94 37.04 -18.32
N THR A 543 2.47 36.65 -19.52
CA THR A 543 1.10 36.15 -19.69
C THR A 543 1.09 34.61 -19.69
N PRO A 544 -0.02 33.96 -19.29
CA PRO A 544 -0.14 32.49 -19.36
C PRO A 544 0.20 31.91 -20.74
N GLU A 545 -0.15 32.62 -21.82
CA GLU A 545 0.13 32.23 -23.20
C GLU A 545 1.63 32.29 -23.52
N SER A 546 2.32 33.36 -23.11
CA SER A 546 3.77 33.46 -23.32
C SER A 546 4.53 32.36 -22.56
N VAL A 547 4.03 32.01 -21.37
CA VAL A 547 4.63 30.95 -20.54
C VAL A 547 4.32 29.58 -21.13
N LYS A 548 3.10 29.34 -21.61
CA LYS A 548 2.75 28.11 -22.35
C LYS A 548 3.70 27.87 -23.50
N ALA A 549 3.91 28.85 -24.38
CA ALA A 549 4.82 28.71 -25.54
C ALA A 549 6.27 28.41 -25.11
N ARG A 550 6.73 29.05 -24.03
CA ARG A 550 8.06 28.80 -23.46
C ARG A 550 8.19 27.38 -22.89
N ILE A 551 7.15 26.89 -22.23
CA ILE A 551 7.10 25.55 -21.62
C ILE A 551 6.95 24.45 -22.68
N GLU A 552 6.25 24.69 -23.79
CA GLU A 552 6.22 23.78 -24.95
C GLU A 552 7.62 23.54 -25.50
N LYS A 553 8.42 24.61 -25.67
CA LYS A 553 9.81 24.49 -26.11
C LYS A 553 10.68 23.75 -25.09
N ALA A 554 10.50 24.05 -23.81
CA ALA A 554 11.24 23.39 -22.73
C ALA A 554 10.93 21.89 -22.64
N LEU A 555 9.67 21.50 -22.83
CA LEU A 555 9.22 20.10 -22.85
C LEU A 555 9.95 19.32 -23.93
N LEU A 556 9.94 19.82 -25.18
CA LEU A 556 10.59 19.13 -26.30
C LEU A 556 12.11 19.01 -26.09
N ALA A 557 12.75 20.05 -25.56
CA ALA A 557 14.17 20.02 -25.23
C ALA A 557 14.49 19.00 -24.13
N ASP A 558 13.71 18.98 -23.05
CA ASP A 558 13.89 18.03 -21.93
C ASP A 558 13.64 16.58 -22.39
N ALA A 559 12.61 16.34 -23.21
CA ALA A 559 12.32 15.01 -23.77
C ALA A 559 13.49 14.46 -24.58
N ARG A 560 14.14 15.30 -25.40
CA ARG A 560 15.32 14.89 -26.20
C ARG A 560 16.58 14.72 -25.35
N ALA A 561 16.70 15.42 -24.23
CA ALA A 561 17.84 15.31 -23.32
C ALA A 561 17.79 14.02 -22.48
N ARG A 562 16.59 13.55 -22.13
CA ARG A 562 16.38 12.36 -21.30
C ARG A 562 16.59 11.09 -22.10
N LYS A 563 17.64 10.36 -21.74
CA LYS A 563 18.01 9.08 -22.36
C LYS A 563 17.64 7.90 -21.48
N PHE A 564 17.35 6.79 -22.12
CA PHE A 564 17.24 5.48 -21.50
C PHE A 564 17.74 4.41 -22.46
N ASP A 565 18.14 3.29 -21.89
CA ASP A 565 18.70 2.17 -22.64
C ASP A 565 17.78 0.96 -22.56
N TYR A 566 17.74 0.16 -23.62
CA TYR A 566 17.20 -1.20 -23.59
C TYR A 566 18.17 -2.17 -24.28
N THR A 567 18.08 -3.45 -23.92
CA THR A 567 18.89 -4.51 -24.52
C THR A 567 18.21 -5.05 -25.77
N ARG A 568 18.88 -5.01 -26.92
CA ARG A 568 18.41 -5.56 -28.19
C ARG A 568 18.46 -7.08 -28.22
N SER A 569 17.80 -7.67 -29.21
CA SER A 569 17.73 -9.11 -29.46
C SER A 569 19.09 -9.79 -29.62
N ASP A 570 20.13 -9.05 -30.01
CA ASP A 570 21.52 -9.52 -30.13
C ASP A 570 22.34 -9.33 -28.84
N GLY A 571 21.72 -8.84 -27.77
CA GLY A 571 22.36 -8.53 -26.49
C GLY A 571 23.06 -7.18 -26.42
N SER A 572 23.11 -6.42 -27.53
CA SER A 572 23.71 -5.08 -27.52
C SER A 572 22.77 -4.04 -26.90
N THR A 573 23.35 -3.03 -26.25
CA THR A 573 22.60 -1.91 -25.69
C THR A 573 22.22 -0.92 -26.79
N PHE A 574 20.97 -0.44 -26.78
CA PHE A 574 20.48 0.61 -27.67
C PHE A 574 19.86 1.75 -26.85
N THR A 575 20.25 2.98 -27.17
CA THR A 575 19.82 4.18 -26.45
C THR A 575 18.72 4.89 -27.21
N LEU A 576 17.62 5.18 -26.52
CA LEU A 576 16.54 6.04 -26.99
C LEU A 576 16.43 7.27 -26.08
N THR A 577 15.79 8.32 -26.60
CA THR A 577 15.35 9.47 -25.82
C THR A 577 13.87 9.36 -25.48
N VAL A 578 13.43 10.06 -24.43
CA VAL A 578 11.98 10.24 -24.19
C VAL A 578 11.33 10.94 -25.37
N GLY A 579 12.04 11.81 -26.09
CA GLY A 579 11.57 12.41 -27.33
C GLY A 579 11.26 11.37 -28.42
N ASP A 580 12.06 10.31 -28.54
CA ASP A 580 11.78 9.21 -29.49
C ASP A 580 10.52 8.44 -29.09
N VAL A 581 10.25 8.31 -27.79
CA VAL A 581 8.99 7.74 -27.28
C VAL A 581 7.81 8.63 -27.67
N LEU A 582 7.93 9.96 -27.55
CA LEU A 582 6.87 10.88 -27.97
C LEU A 582 6.59 10.76 -29.48
N ASP A 583 7.64 10.71 -30.31
CA ASP A 583 7.50 10.58 -31.78
C ASP A 583 6.85 9.25 -32.18
N ARG A 584 7.11 8.20 -31.40
CA ARG A 584 6.60 6.84 -31.65
C ARG A 584 5.23 6.57 -31.02
N LYS A 585 4.52 7.59 -30.51
CA LYS A 585 3.20 7.44 -29.86
C LYS A 585 2.30 6.44 -30.59
N ARG A 586 2.07 6.66 -31.89
CA ARG A 586 1.17 5.82 -32.72
C ARG A 586 1.65 4.36 -32.87
N ALA A 587 2.95 4.12 -32.76
CA ALA A 587 3.48 2.75 -32.81
C ALA A 587 3.06 1.97 -31.56
N PHE A 588 3.05 2.60 -30.38
CA PHE A 588 2.75 1.93 -29.10
C PHE A 588 1.34 1.32 -29.00
N GLU A 589 0.42 1.73 -29.89
CA GLU A 589 -0.88 1.08 -30.07
C GLU A 589 -0.78 -0.40 -30.51
N MET A 590 0.38 -0.85 -30.97
CA MET A 590 0.61 -2.16 -31.57
C MET A 590 1.88 -2.88 -31.06
N THR A 591 2.50 -2.40 -29.98
CA THR A 591 3.80 -2.93 -29.48
C THR A 591 3.70 -3.91 -28.31
N TYR A 592 2.49 -4.28 -27.91
CA TYR A 592 2.27 -4.97 -26.65
C TYR A 592 2.40 -6.50 -26.70
N ASN A 593 2.63 -7.09 -27.88
CA ASN A 593 2.71 -8.53 -28.04
C ASN A 593 4.05 -9.07 -27.55
N PRO A 594 4.09 -10.02 -26.59
CA PRO A 594 5.34 -10.55 -26.07
C PRO A 594 6.06 -11.44 -27.07
N ASN A 595 5.40 -11.87 -28.15
CA ASN A 595 6.01 -12.67 -29.21
C ASN A 595 6.77 -11.84 -30.24
N ASP A 596 6.66 -10.52 -30.24
CA ASP A 596 7.57 -9.66 -31.00
C ASP A 596 8.91 -9.50 -30.28
N CYS A 597 9.97 -9.33 -31.07
CA CYS A 597 11.27 -8.94 -30.55
C CYS A 597 11.22 -7.58 -29.83
N VAL A 598 12.16 -7.36 -28.92
CA VAL A 598 12.26 -6.13 -28.13
C VAL A 598 12.28 -4.85 -28.97
N GLU A 599 12.91 -4.84 -30.14
CA GLU A 599 12.97 -3.68 -31.04
C GLU A 599 11.58 -3.29 -31.57
N LEU A 600 10.81 -4.27 -32.04
CA LEU A 600 9.42 -4.03 -32.47
C LEU A 600 8.58 -3.55 -31.31
N ARG A 601 8.79 -4.12 -30.12
CA ARG A 601 8.10 -3.69 -28.90
C ARG A 601 8.49 -2.26 -28.48
N TRP A 602 9.55 -1.67 -29.02
CA TRP A 602 9.89 -0.25 -28.85
C TRP A 602 9.58 0.61 -30.08
N GLY A 603 8.83 0.06 -31.05
CA GLY A 603 8.41 0.79 -32.25
C GLY A 603 9.58 1.14 -33.17
N ALA A 604 10.64 0.34 -33.18
CA ALA A 604 11.79 0.55 -34.05
C ALA A 604 11.34 0.68 -35.52
N PRO A 605 11.71 1.76 -36.24
CA PRO A 605 11.29 1.96 -37.62
C PRO A 605 11.76 0.84 -38.55
N GLU A 606 10.96 0.55 -39.59
CA GLU A 606 11.34 -0.41 -40.62
C GLU A 606 12.62 0.03 -41.34
N GLY A 607 13.51 -0.93 -41.61
CA GLY A 607 14.82 -0.67 -42.23
C GLY A 607 15.86 0.03 -41.34
N SER A 608 15.54 0.36 -40.09
CA SER A 608 16.49 1.00 -39.17
C SER A 608 17.58 0.04 -38.67
N SER A 609 18.74 0.59 -38.30
CA SER A 609 19.79 -0.15 -37.61
C SER A 609 19.35 -0.65 -36.22
N GLU A 610 18.35 0.01 -35.63
CA GLU A 610 17.70 -0.42 -34.39
C GLU A 610 17.04 -1.78 -34.59
N LEU A 611 16.26 -1.96 -35.67
CA LEU A 611 15.47 -3.16 -35.98
C LEU A 611 16.29 -4.30 -36.57
N ALA A 612 17.48 -4.04 -37.12
CA ALA A 612 18.32 -5.04 -37.79
C ALA A 612 18.55 -6.38 -37.04
N PRO A 613 18.78 -6.42 -35.71
CA PRO A 613 18.98 -7.69 -34.98
C PRO A 613 17.68 -8.46 -34.72
N CYS A 614 16.51 -7.88 -34.98
CA CYS A 614 15.23 -8.51 -34.70
C CYS A 614 14.93 -9.69 -35.63
N LYS A 615 14.77 -10.88 -35.04
CA LYS A 615 14.41 -12.12 -35.77
C LYS A 615 13.06 -12.71 -35.38
N ARG A 616 12.49 -12.26 -34.27
CA ARG A 616 11.27 -12.82 -33.67
C ARG A 616 10.07 -11.91 -33.98
N ARG A 617 8.98 -12.50 -34.46
CA ARG A 617 7.73 -11.82 -34.82
C ARG A 617 6.55 -12.51 -34.17
N ALA A 618 5.55 -11.73 -33.77
CA ALA A 618 4.26 -12.27 -33.38
C ALA A 618 3.60 -13.03 -34.56
N PRO A 619 2.85 -14.12 -34.29
CA PRO A 619 2.12 -14.82 -35.34
C PRO A 619 1.16 -13.88 -36.09
N THR A 620 1.06 -14.01 -37.43
CA THR A 620 0.23 -13.15 -38.28
C THR A 620 -1.23 -13.07 -37.80
N ALA A 621 -1.78 -14.16 -37.26
CA ALA A 621 -3.13 -14.18 -36.71
C ALA A 621 -3.29 -13.25 -35.49
N GLN A 622 -2.28 -13.19 -34.61
CA GLN A 622 -2.28 -12.27 -33.47
C GLN A 622 -2.10 -10.82 -33.92
N VAL A 623 -1.25 -10.56 -34.92
CA VAL A 623 -1.06 -9.20 -35.47
C VAL A 623 -2.38 -8.67 -36.04
N ARG A 624 -3.10 -9.46 -36.85
CA ARG A 624 -4.44 -9.08 -37.36
C ARG A 624 -5.45 -8.82 -36.25
N LEU A 625 -5.37 -9.59 -35.16
CA LEU A 625 -6.22 -9.39 -34.00
C LEU A 625 -5.88 -8.09 -33.25
N MET A 626 -4.60 -7.75 -33.14
CA MET A 626 -4.18 -6.47 -32.58
C MET A 626 -4.63 -5.30 -33.47
N GLU A 627 -4.55 -5.45 -34.80
CA GLU A 627 -5.02 -4.42 -35.74
C GLU A 627 -6.52 -4.11 -35.54
N SER A 628 -7.34 -5.14 -35.29
CA SER A 628 -8.77 -4.93 -35.01
C SER A 628 -9.04 -4.29 -33.65
N TYR A 629 -8.09 -4.35 -32.71
CA TYR A 629 -8.16 -3.71 -31.39
C TYR A 629 -7.43 -2.37 -31.31
N ARG A 630 -6.73 -1.95 -32.37
CA ARG A 630 -5.88 -0.75 -32.35
C ARG A 630 -6.64 0.51 -31.92
N SER A 631 -7.91 0.64 -32.29
CA SER A 631 -8.77 1.76 -31.89
C SER A 631 -9.04 1.84 -30.38
N TRP A 632 -8.82 0.77 -29.62
CA TRP A 632 -8.93 0.79 -28.15
C TRP A 632 -7.80 1.58 -27.50
N PHE A 633 -6.69 1.75 -28.21
CA PHE A 633 -5.49 2.44 -27.76
C PHE A 633 -5.35 3.87 -28.33
N ALA A 634 -6.22 4.25 -29.26
CA ALA A 634 -6.13 5.50 -30.03
C ALA A 634 -6.72 6.72 -29.30
#